data_AF-A0A7K0CWC7-F1
#
_entry.id   AF-A0A7K0CWC7-F1
#
_cell.length_a   1.000
_cell.length_b   1.000
_cell.length_c   1.000
_cell.angle_alpha   90.00
_cell.angle_beta   90.00
_cell.angle_gamma   90.00
#
_symmetry.space_group_name_H-M   'P 1'
#
loop_
_entity.id
_entity.type
_entity.pdbx_description
1 polymer ?
#
loop_
_entity_poly.entity_id
_entity_poly.type
_entity_poly.pdbx_seq_one_letter_code
_entity_poly.pdbx_strand_id
1 'polypeptide(L)'
;MRGDGTYLPSVRIDLRFALMTGHGHDWLRTADPAMVELRDPLAQRAVRIVRPDEDELSGDFLVELETLVFQWEDTTTQAAADAYLALRGAADRIDILRGLSWLCALWAVVCETRLGKSADNIIRDLDYRGGRRVITSADQARRWENRTHRVRLGALAALTEDPRAVASYRVACTEPVGIAAELIVHTLVHLDGFSQDMQRHDLEARGLAAGVMAHTEAGTGPRGRLCFRPAHAL
;
A
#
# COMPACT_ATOMS: atom_id res chain seq x y z
N MET A 1 27.48 34.28 -17.86
CA MET A 1 26.03 34.15 -17.58
C MET A 1 25.34 33.55 -18.79
N ARG A 2 24.98 32.26 -18.72
CA ARG A 2 23.85 31.62 -19.40
C ARG A 2 23.79 30.22 -18.80
N GLY A 3 22.75 29.98 -17.99
CA GLY A 3 22.56 28.72 -17.26
C GLY A 3 21.98 27.67 -18.18
N ASP A 4 22.62 26.50 -18.20
CA ASP A 4 22.05 25.28 -18.76
C ASP A 4 20.98 24.77 -17.80
N GLY A 5 19.72 25.01 -18.15
CA GLY A 5 18.56 24.40 -17.51
C GLY A 5 18.54 22.92 -17.85
N THR A 6 18.81 22.08 -16.86
CA THR A 6 18.70 20.63 -16.96
C THR A 6 17.22 20.27 -17.11
N TYR A 7 16.82 19.87 -18.32
CA TYR A 7 15.48 19.38 -18.62
C TYR A 7 15.36 17.97 -18.02
N LEU A 8 14.75 17.85 -16.85
CA LEU A 8 14.32 16.55 -16.33
C LEU A 8 13.06 16.14 -17.10
N PRO A 9 13.06 15.00 -17.84
CA PRO A 9 11.86 14.54 -18.50
C PRO A 9 10.80 14.22 -17.44
N SER A 10 9.59 14.73 -17.65
CA SER A 10 8.41 14.36 -16.88
C SER A 10 8.07 12.90 -17.21
N VAL A 11 8.50 11.99 -16.34
CA VAL A 11 8.07 10.58 -16.39
C VAL A 11 6.59 10.56 -15.98
N ARG A 12 5.69 10.63 -16.96
CA ARG A 12 4.26 10.40 -16.77
C ARG A 12 4.03 8.90 -16.56
N ILE A 13 3.48 8.54 -15.42
CA ILE A 13 2.86 7.23 -15.21
C ILE A 13 1.63 7.15 -16.13
N ASP A 14 1.53 6.10 -16.95
CA ASP A 14 0.40 5.89 -17.85
C ASP A 14 -0.83 5.43 -17.03
N LEU A 15 -1.74 6.37 -16.75
CA LEU A 15 -2.94 6.19 -15.92
C LEU A 15 -4.13 5.63 -16.71
N ARG A 16 -3.95 4.59 -17.52
CA ARG A 16 -5.09 3.94 -18.20
C ARG A 16 -5.89 3.11 -17.19
N PHE A 17 -6.90 3.75 -16.62
CA PHE A 17 -7.90 3.15 -15.73
C PHE A 17 -8.63 2.00 -16.42
N ALA A 18 -8.43 0.77 -15.93
CA ALA A 18 -9.36 -0.32 -16.12
C ALA A 18 -10.33 -0.34 -14.93
N LEU A 19 -11.59 0.02 -15.15
CA LEU A 19 -12.65 -0.21 -14.18
C LEU A 19 -12.83 -1.73 -14.04
N MET A 20 -12.68 -2.25 -12.82
CA MET A 20 -12.80 -3.67 -12.51
C MET A 20 -14.13 -4.25 -13.02
N THR A 21 -14.07 -5.27 -13.88
CA THR A 21 -15.20 -6.16 -14.19
C THR A 21 -14.84 -7.56 -13.71
N GLY A 22 -14.99 -7.82 -12.42
CA GLY A 22 -14.71 -9.10 -11.79
C GLY A 22 -15.50 -9.27 -10.50
N HIS A 23 -16.14 -10.43 -10.31
CA HIS A 23 -17.08 -10.77 -9.23
C HIS A 23 -16.47 -10.91 -7.81
N GLY A 24 -15.51 -10.07 -7.42
CA GLY A 24 -14.80 -10.21 -6.14
C GLY A 24 -15.54 -9.59 -4.95
N HIS A 25 -16.01 -8.36 -5.11
CA HIS A 25 -16.59 -7.57 -4.02
C HIS A 25 -17.64 -6.56 -4.50
N ASP A 26 -18.58 -6.23 -3.63
CA ASP A 26 -19.54 -5.16 -3.84
C ASP A 26 -19.13 -3.91 -3.06
N TRP A 27 -19.01 -2.79 -3.76
CA TRP A 27 -18.74 -1.48 -3.17
C TRP A 27 -20.04 -0.77 -2.84
N LEU A 28 -20.23 -0.39 -1.58
CA LEU A 28 -21.42 0.32 -1.11
C LEU A 28 -21.03 1.59 -0.38
N ARG A 29 -21.59 2.72 -0.84
CA ARG A 29 -21.45 3.99 -0.15
C ARG A 29 -22.13 3.92 1.21
N THR A 30 -21.48 4.51 2.22
CA THR A 30 -22.05 4.62 3.55
C THR A 30 -22.68 6.01 3.76
N ALA A 31 -23.29 6.24 4.92
CA ALA A 31 -23.80 7.56 5.27
C ALA A 31 -22.68 8.60 5.51
N ASP A 32 -21.47 8.14 5.83
CA ASP A 32 -20.27 8.98 5.87
C ASP A 32 -19.66 9.01 4.46
N PRO A 33 -19.60 10.18 3.80
CA PRO A 33 -19.10 10.29 2.43
C PRO A 33 -17.61 9.92 2.32
N ALA A 34 -16.83 10.01 3.39
CA ALA A 34 -15.44 9.59 3.41
C ALA A 34 -15.28 8.08 3.58
N MET A 35 -16.37 7.32 3.73
CA MET A 35 -16.32 5.89 4.05
C MET A 35 -17.10 5.05 3.05
N VAL A 36 -16.48 3.96 2.62
CA VAL A 36 -17.09 2.92 1.78
C VAL A 36 -17.12 1.59 2.53
N GLU A 37 -18.15 0.80 2.26
CA GLU A 37 -18.23 -0.59 2.69
C GLU A 37 -17.91 -1.50 1.52
N LEU A 38 -16.89 -2.35 1.68
CA LEU A 38 -16.53 -3.40 0.75
C LEU A 38 -17.11 -4.72 1.28
N ARG A 39 -17.99 -5.34 0.50
CA ARG A 39 -18.62 -6.62 0.87
C ARG A 39 -18.01 -7.76 0.07
N ASP A 40 -17.72 -8.85 0.77
CA ASP A 40 -17.38 -10.13 0.17
C ASP A 40 -18.60 -11.06 0.26
N PRO A 41 -19.36 -11.23 -0.84
CA PRO A 41 -20.57 -12.04 -0.83
C PRO A 41 -20.30 -13.53 -0.65
N LEU A 42 -19.09 -14.01 -0.96
CA LEU A 42 -18.74 -15.43 -0.77
C LEU A 42 -18.50 -15.75 0.70
N ALA A 43 -17.84 -14.84 1.42
CA ALA A 43 -17.56 -15.00 2.84
C ALA A 43 -18.68 -14.47 3.75
N GLN A 44 -19.69 -13.79 3.20
CA GLN A 44 -20.76 -13.11 3.94
C GLN A 44 -20.20 -12.13 5.00
N ARG A 45 -19.16 -11.40 4.62
CA ARG A 45 -18.46 -10.42 5.47
C ARG A 45 -18.27 -9.11 4.75
N ALA A 46 -18.18 -8.04 5.51
CA ALA A 46 -17.87 -6.71 5.00
C ALA A 46 -16.82 -6.02 5.85
N VAL A 47 -16.19 -5.04 5.24
CA VAL A 47 -15.32 -4.11 5.94
C VAL A 47 -15.61 -2.68 5.51
N ARG A 48 -15.39 -1.74 6.43
CA ARG A 48 -15.52 -0.32 6.16
C ARG A 48 -14.15 0.33 6.09
N ILE A 49 -13.95 1.06 5.00
CA ILE A 49 -12.70 1.71 4.66
C ILE A 49 -13.00 3.21 4.56
N VAL A 50 -12.30 3.99 5.36
CA VAL A 50 -12.34 5.44 5.34
C VAL A 50 -11.17 5.93 4.49
N ARG A 51 -11.45 6.86 3.59
CA ARG A 51 -10.46 7.58 2.80
C ARG A 51 -9.48 8.29 3.75
N PRO A 52 -8.16 8.23 3.49
CA PRO A 52 -7.20 9.03 4.23
C PRO A 52 -7.49 10.52 4.15
N ASP A 53 -6.97 11.27 5.12
CA ASP A 53 -6.97 12.72 5.06
C ASP A 53 -6.12 13.20 3.87
N GLU A 54 -6.69 14.09 3.05
CA GLU A 54 -6.10 14.49 1.78
C GLU A 54 -4.79 15.29 1.96
N ASP A 55 -4.63 15.98 3.10
CA ASP A 55 -3.40 16.71 3.45
C ASP A 55 -2.29 15.76 3.93
N GLU A 56 -2.66 14.56 4.40
CA GLU A 56 -1.70 13.56 4.88
C GLU A 56 -1.26 12.59 3.78
N LEU A 57 -2.20 12.15 2.95
CA LEU A 57 -2.01 11.17 1.90
C LEU A 57 -3.12 11.28 0.86
N SER A 58 -2.86 12.01 -0.23
CA SER A 58 -3.88 12.25 -1.25
C SER A 58 -4.34 10.96 -1.95
N GLY A 59 -5.62 10.93 -2.32
CA GLY A 59 -6.21 9.78 -3.00
C GLY A 59 -5.59 9.52 -4.37
N ASP A 60 -5.29 10.58 -5.13
CA ASP A 60 -4.63 10.46 -6.43
C ASP A 60 -3.23 9.84 -6.29
N PHE A 61 -2.48 10.22 -5.25
CA PHE A 61 -1.17 9.65 -4.97
C PHE A 61 -1.26 8.17 -4.58
N LEU A 62 -2.27 7.76 -3.82
CA LEU A 62 -2.52 6.35 -3.51
C LEU A 62 -2.81 5.51 -4.76
N VAL A 63 -3.60 6.03 -5.69
CA VAL A 63 -3.88 5.36 -6.97
C VAL A 63 -2.63 5.28 -7.84
N GLU A 64 -1.81 6.33 -7.85
CA GLU A 64 -0.51 6.36 -8.53
C GLU A 64 0.44 5.30 -7.93
N LEU A 65 0.49 5.18 -6.61
CA LEU A 65 1.31 4.17 -5.93
C LEU A 65 0.83 2.75 -6.17
N GLU A 66 -0.48 2.51 -6.19
CA GLU A 66 -1.03 1.19 -6.54
C GLU A 66 -0.60 0.81 -7.97
N THR A 67 -0.69 1.77 -8.91
CA THR A 67 -0.22 1.59 -10.29
C THR A 67 1.29 1.29 -10.34
N LEU A 68 2.09 2.02 -9.55
CA LEU A 68 3.53 1.82 -9.44
C LEU A 68 3.88 0.41 -8.97
N VAL A 69 3.14 -0.15 -8.01
CA VAL A 69 3.37 -1.52 -7.52
C VAL A 69 3.32 -2.54 -8.67
N PHE A 70 2.29 -2.44 -9.51
CA PHE A 70 2.12 -3.35 -10.64
C PHE A 70 3.08 -3.06 -11.80
N GLN A 71 3.43 -1.80 -12.05
CA GLN A 71 4.45 -1.46 -13.04
C GLN A 71 5.84 -1.95 -12.61
N TRP A 72 6.13 -1.92 -11.31
CA TRP A 72 7.40 -2.41 -10.79
C TRP A 72 7.51 -3.94 -10.87
N GLU A 73 6.39 -4.65 -10.79
CA GLU A 73 6.32 -6.10 -10.99
C GLU A 73 6.55 -6.49 -12.47
N ASP A 74 5.92 -5.76 -13.41
CA ASP A 74 5.96 -6.07 -14.84
C ASP A 74 7.34 -5.78 -15.45
N THR A 75 7.98 -6.82 -16.01
CA THR A 75 9.31 -6.74 -16.63
C THR A 75 9.43 -5.70 -17.75
N THR A 76 8.33 -5.35 -18.41
CA THR A 76 8.31 -4.36 -19.50
C THR A 76 8.29 -2.92 -18.99
N THR A 77 7.79 -2.69 -17.76
CA THR A 77 7.64 -1.35 -17.18
C THR A 77 8.50 -1.12 -15.93
N GLN A 78 9.12 -2.17 -15.39
CA GLN A 78 9.95 -2.13 -14.19
C GLN A 78 11.09 -1.11 -14.27
N ALA A 79 11.77 -1.00 -15.42
CA ALA A 79 12.85 -0.02 -15.58
C ALA A 79 12.36 1.43 -15.48
N ALA A 80 11.15 1.71 -15.95
CA ALA A 80 10.53 3.03 -15.82
C ALA A 80 10.08 3.29 -14.36
N ALA A 81 9.55 2.28 -13.67
CA ALA A 81 9.22 2.36 -12.25
C ALA A 81 10.48 2.61 -11.38
N ASP A 82 11.59 1.93 -11.66
CA ASP A 82 12.86 2.15 -10.96
C ASP A 82 13.40 3.56 -11.23
N ALA A 83 13.32 4.05 -12.48
CA ALA A 83 13.71 5.41 -12.81
C ALA A 83 12.85 6.46 -12.10
N TYR A 84 11.53 6.24 -12.02
CA TYR A 84 10.61 7.07 -11.26
C TYR A 84 11.03 7.16 -9.78
N LEU A 85 11.32 6.01 -9.15
CA LEU A 85 11.75 5.95 -7.74
C LEU A 85 13.11 6.60 -7.51
N ALA A 86 14.06 6.44 -8.43
CA ALA A 86 15.40 7.02 -8.33
C ALA A 86 15.40 8.55 -8.30
N LEU A 87 14.43 9.19 -8.97
CA LEU A 87 14.27 10.64 -9.03
C LEU A 87 13.64 11.25 -7.77
N ARG A 88 13.14 10.43 -6.84
CA ARG A 88 12.42 10.89 -5.65
C ARG A 88 13.37 11.35 -4.55
N GLY A 89 13.08 12.52 -3.98
CA GLY A 89 13.84 13.10 -2.88
C GLY A 89 13.60 12.38 -1.55
N ALA A 90 14.31 12.80 -0.49
CA ALA A 90 14.16 12.18 0.82
C ALA A 90 12.75 12.32 1.39
N ALA A 91 12.11 13.49 1.23
CA ALA A 91 10.73 13.73 1.67
C ALA A 91 9.73 12.83 0.92
N ASP A 92 9.78 12.86 -0.41
CA ASP A 92 8.91 12.03 -1.26
C ASP A 92 8.98 10.54 -0.90
N ARG A 93 10.19 10.03 -0.56
CA ARG A 93 10.35 8.62 -0.17
C ARG A 93 9.60 8.26 1.10
N ILE A 94 9.49 9.19 2.05
CA ILE A 94 8.71 8.95 3.26
C ILE A 94 7.22 8.88 2.93
N ASP A 95 6.73 9.76 2.06
CA ASP A 95 5.32 9.73 1.63
C ASP A 95 5.01 8.48 0.80
N ILE A 96 5.92 8.05 -0.09
CA ILE A 96 5.83 6.76 -0.79
C ILE A 96 5.71 5.61 0.22
N LEU A 97 6.58 5.55 1.23
CA LEU A 97 6.55 4.49 2.25
C LEU A 97 5.24 4.49 3.06
N ARG A 98 4.70 5.67 3.37
CA ARG A 98 3.38 5.80 4.02
C ARG A 98 2.27 5.27 3.13
N GLY A 99 2.27 5.63 1.85
CA GLY A 99 1.28 5.14 0.89
C GLY A 99 1.37 3.64 0.64
N LEU A 100 2.57 3.08 0.46
CA LEU A 100 2.77 1.63 0.34
C LEU A 100 2.33 0.88 1.62
N SER A 101 2.56 1.47 2.79
CA SER A 101 2.07 0.92 4.06
C SER A 101 0.54 0.91 4.14
N TRP A 102 -0.10 1.97 3.64
CA TRP A 102 -1.55 2.04 3.55
C TRP A 102 -2.12 1.00 2.57
N LEU A 103 -1.49 0.80 1.41
CA LEU A 103 -1.86 -0.28 0.48
C LEU A 103 -1.74 -1.66 1.13
N CYS A 104 -0.64 -1.90 1.87
CA CYS A 104 -0.47 -3.15 2.60
C CYS A 104 -1.58 -3.37 3.65
N ALA A 105 -1.97 -2.32 4.38
CA ALA A 105 -3.07 -2.40 5.35
C ALA A 105 -4.42 -2.64 4.66
N LEU A 106 -4.69 -1.93 3.56
CA LEU A 106 -5.90 -2.12 2.75
C LEU A 106 -6.01 -3.56 2.28
N TRP A 107 -4.96 -4.12 1.68
CA TRP A 107 -4.96 -5.50 1.19
C TRP A 107 -5.14 -6.53 2.29
N ALA A 108 -4.56 -6.31 3.48
CA ALA A 108 -4.80 -7.15 4.64
C ALA A 108 -6.25 -7.12 5.12
N VAL A 109 -6.88 -5.95 5.07
CA VAL A 109 -8.28 -5.76 5.43
C VAL A 109 -9.23 -6.41 4.42
N VAL A 110 -8.91 -6.35 3.13
CA VAL A 110 -9.63 -7.11 2.09
C VAL A 110 -9.43 -8.62 2.24
N CYS A 111 -8.23 -9.07 2.61
CA CYS A 111 -8.03 -10.49 2.93
C CYS A 111 -8.80 -10.93 4.18
N GLU A 112 -8.95 -10.06 5.18
CA GLU A 112 -9.73 -10.35 6.39
C GLU A 112 -11.20 -10.66 6.07
N THR A 113 -11.80 -10.02 5.05
CA THR A 113 -13.18 -10.33 4.65
C THR A 113 -13.29 -11.74 4.08
N ARG A 114 -12.34 -12.17 3.26
CA ARG A 114 -12.34 -13.51 2.62
C ARG A 114 -11.92 -14.64 3.54
N LEU A 115 -10.82 -14.46 4.25
CA LEU A 115 -10.14 -15.52 5.01
C LEU A 115 -10.65 -15.64 6.45
N GLY A 116 -11.30 -14.59 6.94
CA GLY A 116 -11.76 -14.48 8.31
C GLY A 116 -10.68 -14.39 9.38
N LYS A 117 -9.41 -14.34 8.97
CA LYS A 117 -8.25 -14.02 9.80
C LYS A 117 -8.11 -12.51 9.91
N SER A 118 -7.87 -11.99 11.11
CA SER A 118 -7.75 -10.54 11.32
C SER A 118 -6.57 -9.93 10.55
N ALA A 119 -6.75 -8.71 10.05
CA ALA A 119 -5.75 -7.99 9.26
C ALA A 119 -4.41 -7.83 10.00
N ASP A 120 -4.43 -7.64 11.33
CA ASP A 120 -3.21 -7.53 12.13
C ASP A 120 -2.39 -8.84 12.09
N ASN A 121 -3.05 -10.00 12.14
CA ASN A 121 -2.39 -11.29 12.04
C ASN A 121 -1.92 -11.58 10.61
N ILE A 122 -2.65 -11.12 9.59
CA ILE A 122 -2.20 -11.20 8.19
C ILE A 122 -0.92 -10.38 8.01
N ILE A 123 -0.88 -9.14 8.52
CA ILE A 123 0.31 -8.28 8.44
C ILE A 123 1.48 -8.87 9.23
N ARG A 124 1.26 -9.41 10.43
CA ARG A 124 2.33 -10.02 11.23
C ARG A 124 2.96 -11.23 10.54
N ASP A 125 2.18 -11.97 9.78
CA ASP A 125 2.63 -13.15 9.05
C ASP A 125 3.14 -12.84 7.64
N LEU A 126 3.04 -11.58 7.19
CA LEU A 126 3.51 -11.13 5.88
C LEU A 126 4.98 -11.50 5.71
N ASP A 127 5.26 -12.42 4.79
CA ASP A 127 6.62 -12.81 4.43
C ASP A 127 6.67 -13.14 2.94
N TYR A 128 7.75 -12.74 2.29
CA TYR A 128 7.94 -13.02 0.88
C TYR A 128 8.79 -14.28 0.71
N ARG A 129 8.26 -15.23 -0.07
CA ARG A 129 8.88 -16.54 -0.32
C ARG A 129 9.28 -16.77 -1.79
N GLY A 130 9.18 -15.73 -2.61
CA GLY A 130 9.49 -15.80 -4.05
C GLY A 130 10.99 -15.65 -4.37
N GLY A 131 11.30 -15.73 -5.67
CA GLY A 131 12.68 -15.77 -6.18
C GLY A 131 13.53 -14.52 -5.92
N ARG A 132 12.92 -13.37 -5.59
CA ARG A 132 13.67 -12.16 -5.22
C ARG A 132 14.32 -12.26 -3.83
N ARG A 133 13.94 -13.24 -3.01
CA ARG A 133 14.57 -13.53 -1.71
C ARG A 133 15.78 -14.42 -1.92
N VAL A 134 16.93 -13.79 -2.18
CA VAL A 134 18.22 -14.49 -2.30
C VAL A 134 19.04 -14.25 -1.03
N ILE A 135 19.22 -15.29 -0.23
CA ILE A 135 19.98 -15.25 1.04
C ILE A 135 21.11 -16.27 0.95
N THR A 136 22.34 -15.76 0.89
CA THR A 136 23.58 -16.57 0.85
C THR A 136 24.42 -16.44 2.11
N SER A 137 24.04 -15.56 3.04
CA SER A 137 24.73 -15.37 4.32
C SER A 137 23.81 -15.04 5.49
N ALA A 138 24.28 -15.27 6.70
CA ALA A 138 23.56 -14.91 7.93
C ALA A 138 23.33 -13.39 8.05
N ASP A 139 24.21 -12.56 7.48
CA ASP A 139 24.05 -11.11 7.48
C ASP A 139 22.92 -10.65 6.55
N GLN A 140 22.84 -11.24 5.36
CA GLN A 140 21.73 -10.98 4.45
C GLN A 140 20.39 -11.42 5.06
N ALA A 141 20.36 -12.56 5.76
CA ALA A 141 19.17 -13.03 6.46
C ALA A 141 18.70 -12.01 7.52
N ARG A 142 19.64 -11.47 8.32
CA ARG A 142 19.32 -10.44 9.33
C ARG A 142 18.81 -9.15 8.70
N ARG A 143 19.44 -8.67 7.62
CA ARG A 143 18.98 -7.45 6.92
C ARG A 143 17.60 -7.64 6.32
N TRP A 144 17.35 -8.80 5.71
CA TRP A 144 16.05 -9.18 5.17
C TRP A 144 14.96 -9.15 6.25
N GLU A 145 15.20 -9.82 7.38
CA GLU A 145 14.24 -9.84 8.49
C GLU A 145 14.03 -8.45 9.07
N ASN A 146 15.10 -7.67 9.25
CA ASN A 146 14.99 -6.31 9.76
C ASN A 146 14.12 -5.43 8.85
N ARG A 147 14.32 -5.48 7.52
CA ARG A 147 13.50 -4.72 6.57
C ARG A 147 12.07 -5.24 6.54
N THR A 148 11.87 -6.56 6.57
CA THR A 148 10.53 -7.17 6.62
C THR A 148 9.76 -6.74 7.88
N HIS A 149 10.42 -6.72 9.04
CA HIS A 149 9.84 -6.20 10.27
C HIS A 149 9.40 -4.73 10.13
N ARG A 150 10.18 -3.89 9.44
CA ARG A 150 9.82 -2.48 9.20
C ARG A 150 8.63 -2.34 8.24
N VAL A 151 8.51 -3.20 7.23
CA VAL A 151 7.32 -3.26 6.36
C VAL A 151 6.07 -3.59 7.19
N ARG A 152 6.16 -4.64 8.03
CA ARG A 152 5.06 -5.02 8.95
C ARG A 152 4.70 -3.89 9.90
N LEU A 153 5.70 -3.20 10.46
CA LEU A 153 5.50 -2.04 11.34
C LEU A 153 4.77 -0.89 10.63
N GLY A 154 5.13 -0.59 9.37
CA GLY A 154 4.47 0.42 8.56
C GLY A 154 3.00 0.08 8.30
N ALA A 155 2.73 -1.15 7.86
CA ALA A 155 1.38 -1.63 7.64
C ALA A 155 0.54 -1.63 8.93
N LEU A 156 1.10 -2.02 10.08
CA LEU A 156 0.42 -1.93 11.38
C LEU A 156 0.16 -0.47 11.80
N ALA A 157 1.10 0.44 11.54
CA ALA A 157 0.91 1.87 11.81
C ALA A 157 -0.22 2.45 10.96
N ALA A 158 -0.33 2.04 9.69
CA ALA A 158 -1.43 2.44 8.81
C ALA A 158 -2.77 1.79 9.21
N LEU A 159 -2.76 0.52 9.63
CA LEU A 159 -3.97 -0.20 10.05
C LEU A 159 -4.58 0.40 11.33
N THR A 160 -3.74 0.78 12.29
CA THR A 160 -4.16 1.14 13.66
C THR A 160 -4.15 2.64 13.94
N GLU A 161 -3.42 3.43 13.15
CA GLU A 161 -3.11 4.84 13.40
C GLU A 161 -2.63 5.13 14.84
N ASP A 162 -2.06 4.12 15.54
CA ASP A 162 -1.50 4.30 16.89
C ASP A 162 -0.32 5.29 16.81
N PRO A 163 -0.37 6.44 17.52
CA PRO A 163 0.70 7.42 17.49
C PRO A 163 2.08 6.84 17.81
N ARG A 164 2.16 5.80 18.66
CA ARG A 164 3.43 5.14 18.99
C ARG A 164 3.96 4.31 17.83
N ALA A 165 3.09 3.56 17.16
CA ALA A 165 3.46 2.80 15.96
C ALA A 165 3.87 3.74 14.82
N VAL A 166 3.11 4.83 14.60
CA VAL A 166 3.43 5.86 13.59
C VAL A 166 4.78 6.52 13.86
N ALA A 167 5.05 6.92 15.10
CA ALA A 167 6.34 7.51 15.49
C ALA A 167 7.50 6.51 15.29
N SER A 168 7.31 5.26 15.70
CA SER A 168 8.31 4.20 15.53
C SER A 168 8.60 3.91 14.07
N TYR A 169 7.56 3.88 13.23
CA TYR A 169 7.71 3.67 11.79
C TYR A 169 8.45 4.84 11.14
N ARG A 170 8.16 6.09 11.54
CA ARG A 170 8.89 7.26 11.04
C ARG A 170 10.40 7.13 11.28
N VAL A 171 10.81 6.74 12.48
CA VAL A 171 12.22 6.47 12.81
C VAL A 171 12.78 5.34 11.95
N ALA A 172 12.02 4.25 11.81
CA ALA A 172 12.41 3.11 10.98
C ALA A 172 12.56 3.46 9.49
N CYS A 173 11.92 4.52 8.99
CA CYS A 173 12.09 4.98 7.62
C CYS A 173 13.29 5.92 7.42
N THR A 174 13.84 6.50 8.50
CA THR A 174 14.92 7.48 8.44
C THR A 174 16.27 6.95 8.90
N GLU A 175 16.31 5.86 9.69
CA GLU A 175 17.54 5.35 10.29
C GLU A 175 17.86 3.90 9.88
N PRO A 176 19.06 3.63 9.30
CA PRO A 176 20.13 4.57 8.98
C PRO A 176 19.79 5.48 7.79
N VAL A 177 20.60 6.55 7.60
CA VAL A 177 20.44 7.45 6.45
C VAL A 177 20.45 6.66 5.15
N GLY A 178 19.48 6.94 4.28
CA GLY A 178 19.32 6.26 2.98
C GLY A 178 18.44 5.00 3.02
N ILE A 179 18.06 4.52 4.20
CA ILE A 179 17.27 3.28 4.34
C ILE A 179 15.91 3.35 3.63
N ALA A 180 15.32 4.53 3.49
CA ALA A 180 14.04 4.72 2.84
C ALA A 180 13.99 4.14 1.41
N ALA A 181 15.05 4.35 0.62
CA ALA A 181 15.10 3.84 -0.76
C ALA A 181 15.12 2.30 -0.78
N GLU A 182 15.89 1.68 0.11
CA GLU A 182 15.94 0.23 0.26
C GLU A 182 14.60 -0.33 0.75
N LEU A 183 13.93 0.38 1.67
CA LEU A 183 12.63 -0.02 2.20
C LEU A 183 11.52 0.09 1.17
N ILE A 184 11.56 1.06 0.25
CA ILE A 184 10.58 1.14 -0.84
C ILE A 184 10.66 -0.12 -1.68
N VAL A 185 11.86 -0.46 -2.18
CA VAL A 185 12.08 -1.67 -2.97
C VAL A 185 11.67 -2.93 -2.20
N HIS A 186 12.05 -3.02 -0.92
CA HIS A 186 11.67 -4.16 -0.08
C HIS A 186 10.16 -4.25 0.13
N THR A 187 9.46 -3.12 0.29
CA THR A 187 8.00 -3.08 0.42
C THR A 187 7.32 -3.51 -0.88
N LEU A 188 7.83 -3.08 -2.05
CA LEU A 188 7.32 -3.51 -3.35
C LEU A 188 7.44 -5.02 -3.56
N VAL A 189 8.54 -5.64 -3.12
CA VAL A 189 8.70 -7.11 -3.13
C VAL A 189 7.63 -7.79 -2.28
N HIS A 190 7.34 -7.26 -1.09
CA HIS A 190 6.30 -7.83 -0.22
C HIS A 190 4.90 -7.62 -0.78
N LEU A 191 4.62 -6.47 -1.40
CA LEU A 191 3.34 -6.22 -2.06
C LEU A 191 3.16 -7.12 -3.29
N ASP A 192 4.20 -7.38 -4.08
CA ASP A 192 4.17 -8.40 -5.15
C ASP A 192 3.81 -9.79 -4.59
N GLY A 193 4.48 -10.25 -3.54
CA GLY A 193 4.13 -11.52 -2.90
C GLY A 193 2.70 -11.54 -2.36
N PHE A 194 2.26 -10.43 -1.77
CA PHE A 194 0.94 -10.31 -1.17
C PHE A 194 -0.18 -10.29 -2.23
N SER A 195 0.04 -9.63 -3.38
CA SER A 195 -0.92 -9.64 -4.49
C SER A 195 -1.10 -11.05 -5.06
N GLN A 196 -0.02 -11.83 -5.13
CA GLN A 196 -0.07 -13.24 -5.54
C GLN A 196 -0.80 -14.09 -4.50
N ASP A 197 -0.60 -13.84 -3.20
CA ASP A 197 -1.37 -14.52 -2.13
C ASP A 197 -2.86 -14.18 -2.20
N MET A 198 -3.22 -12.93 -2.48
CA MET A 198 -4.62 -12.52 -2.73
C MET A 198 -5.21 -13.30 -3.91
N GLN A 199 -4.49 -13.40 -5.03
CA GLN A 199 -4.94 -14.15 -6.20
C GLN A 199 -5.17 -15.64 -5.89
N ARG A 200 -4.33 -16.26 -5.04
CA ARG A 200 -4.53 -17.66 -4.58
C ARG A 200 -5.83 -17.86 -3.78
N HIS A 201 -6.43 -16.77 -3.31
CA HIS A 201 -7.70 -16.74 -2.58
C HIS A 201 -8.85 -16.10 -3.37
N ASP A 202 -8.69 -15.98 -4.69
CA ASP A 202 -9.65 -15.37 -5.61
C ASP A 202 -9.96 -13.90 -5.27
N LEU A 203 -8.95 -13.17 -4.79
CA LEU A 203 -9.00 -11.73 -4.54
C LEU A 203 -8.09 -11.00 -5.52
N GLU A 204 -8.62 -9.92 -6.12
CA GLU A 204 -7.83 -9.04 -6.97
C GLU A 204 -7.29 -7.86 -6.15
N ALA A 205 -5.96 -7.74 -6.08
CA ALA A 205 -5.29 -6.64 -5.38
C ALA A 205 -5.34 -5.32 -6.17
N ARG A 206 -5.40 -5.41 -7.51
CA ARG A 206 -5.36 -4.27 -8.42
C ARG A 206 -6.67 -3.49 -8.40
N GLY A 207 -6.58 -2.17 -8.29
CA GLY A 207 -7.74 -1.29 -8.35
C GLY A 207 -8.48 -1.13 -7.02
N LEU A 208 -7.96 -1.68 -5.92
CA LEU A 208 -8.60 -1.53 -4.61
C LEU A 208 -8.47 -0.09 -4.10
N ALA A 209 -7.30 0.53 -4.25
CA ALA A 209 -7.13 1.95 -3.90
C ALA A 209 -8.03 2.83 -4.77
N ALA A 210 -8.04 2.58 -6.08
CA ALA A 210 -8.95 3.27 -7.01
C ALA A 210 -10.43 3.07 -6.64
N GLY A 211 -10.81 1.86 -6.22
CA GLY A 211 -12.15 1.52 -5.75
C GLY A 211 -12.56 2.34 -4.52
N VAL A 212 -11.67 2.46 -3.52
CA VAL A 212 -11.91 3.33 -2.35
C VAL A 212 -12.10 4.78 -2.82
N MET A 213 -11.21 5.31 -3.65
CA MET A 213 -11.27 6.71 -4.09
C MET A 213 -12.50 7.02 -4.96
N ALA A 214 -12.97 6.07 -5.77
CA ALA A 214 -14.14 6.24 -6.63
C ALA A 214 -15.48 6.22 -5.86
N HIS A 215 -15.49 5.63 -4.66
CA HIS A 215 -16.70 5.47 -3.84
C HIS A 215 -16.71 6.31 -2.57
N THR A 216 -15.70 7.16 -2.38
CA THR A 216 -15.59 8.08 -1.24
C THR A 216 -15.32 9.51 -1.71
N GLU A 217 -15.66 10.47 -0.88
CA GLU A 217 -15.33 11.88 -1.06
C GLU A 217 -14.34 12.32 0.04
N ALA A 218 -13.54 13.35 -0.23
CA ALA A 218 -12.67 13.91 0.80
C ALA A 218 -13.51 14.45 1.96
N GLY A 219 -13.18 14.07 3.19
CA GLY A 219 -13.90 14.52 4.37
C GLY A 219 -13.77 16.03 4.57
N THR A 220 -14.87 16.70 4.90
CA THR A 220 -14.92 18.15 5.19
C THR A 220 -15.02 18.47 6.68
N GLY A 221 -14.88 17.47 7.55
CA GLY A 221 -15.08 17.55 9.00
C GLY A 221 -13.89 17.04 9.83
N PRO A 222 -14.02 17.01 11.17
CA PRO A 222 -12.95 16.55 12.05
C PRO A 222 -12.52 15.11 11.72
N ARG A 223 -11.21 14.89 11.62
CA ARG A 223 -10.58 13.61 11.28
C ARG A 223 -11.22 12.41 11.97
N GLY A 224 -11.79 11.49 11.18
CA GLY A 224 -12.02 10.11 11.60
C GLY A 224 -10.68 9.37 11.69
N ARG A 225 -10.18 9.13 12.91
CA ARG A 225 -8.80 8.67 13.18
C ARG A 225 -8.42 7.24 12.70
N LEU A 226 -9.26 6.56 11.92
CA LEU A 226 -8.98 5.18 11.52
C LEU A 226 -9.49 4.94 10.11
N CYS A 227 -8.56 4.80 9.17
CA CYS A 227 -8.80 4.41 7.78
C CYS A 227 -9.50 3.05 7.65
N PHE A 228 -9.32 2.14 8.62
CA PHE A 228 -9.83 0.78 8.52
C PHE A 228 -10.66 0.41 9.75
N ARG A 229 -11.84 -0.15 9.53
CA ARG A 229 -12.66 -0.75 10.58
C ARG A 229 -12.51 -2.27 10.55
N PRO A 230 -12.66 -2.98 11.68
CA PRO A 230 -12.68 -4.44 11.68
C PRO A 230 -13.79 -5.00 10.77
N ALA A 231 -13.58 -6.19 10.21
CA ALA A 231 -14.61 -6.84 9.42
C ALA A 231 -15.81 -7.25 10.29
N HIS A 232 -16.99 -7.28 9.69
CA HIS A 232 -18.25 -7.70 10.32
C HIS A 232 -19.04 -8.62 9.39
N ALA A 233 -19.97 -9.40 9.95
CA ALA A 233 -20.89 -10.22 9.17
C ALA A 233 -21.93 -9.34 8.43
N LEU A 234 -22.38 -9.80 7.27
CA LEU A 234 -23.45 -9.17 6.47
C LEU A 234 -24.85 -9.41 7.05
#